data_AF-A0A9P5QWR8-F1
#
_entry.id   AF-A0A9P5QWR8-F1
#
_cell.length_a   1.000
_cell.length_b   1.000
_cell.length_c   1.000
_cell.angle_alpha   90.00
_cell.angle_beta   90.00
_cell.angle_gamma   90.00
#
_symmetry.space_group_name_H-M   'P 1'
#
loop_
_entity.id
_entity.type
_entity.pdbx_description
1 polymer ?
#
loop_
_entity_poly.entity_id
_entity_poly.type
_entity_poly.pdbx_seq_one_letter_code
_entity_poly.pdbx_strand_id
1 'polypeptide(L)' 'MDCTSQHFDGAIAVMQPSESWVAKWQRIDKFEKGIYAVQVQGRLPEDIEDDLESKGIKYRARDGSARD' A
#
# COMPACT_ATOMS: atom_id res chain seq x y z
N MET A 1 -3.04 -16.91 -1.76
CA MET A 1 -2.37 -15.94 -2.66
C MET A 1 -3.05 -14.59 -2.49
N ASP A 2 -3.56 -14.31 -1.30
CA ASP A 2 -4.82 -13.56 -1.13
C ASP A 2 -4.59 -12.12 -0.65
N CYS A 3 -3.31 -11.74 -0.50
CA CYS A 3 -2.89 -10.42 -0.05
C CYS A 3 -2.10 -9.65 -1.13
N THR A 4 -2.05 -10.17 -2.36
CA THR A 4 -1.33 -9.57 -3.49
C THR A 4 -2.19 -9.61 -4.74
N SER A 5 -2.08 -8.59 -5.59
CA SER A 5 -2.79 -8.52 -6.86
C SER A 5 -1.82 -8.47 -8.03
N GLN A 6 -2.16 -9.18 -9.11
CA GLN A 6 -1.47 -9.05 -10.40
C GLN A 6 -1.90 -7.79 -11.15
N HIS A 7 -3.02 -7.18 -10.76
CA HIS A 7 -3.58 -5.99 -11.39
C HIS A 7 -3.14 -4.75 -10.62
N PHE A 8 -2.15 -4.05 -11.15
CA PHE A 8 -1.65 -2.80 -10.61
C PHE A 8 -1.29 -1.84 -11.74
N ASP A 9 -1.35 -0.54 -11.44
CA ASP A 9 -1.09 0.52 -12.39
C ASP A 9 0.10 1.36 -11.91
N GLY A 10 1.04 1.63 -12.83
CA GLY A 10 2.27 2.39 -12.58
C GLY A 10 3.27 1.69 -11.65
N ALA A 11 4.55 2.05 -11.79
CA ALA A 11 5.62 1.56 -10.92
C ALA A 11 6.50 2.72 -10.46
N ILE A 12 6.89 2.69 -9.19
CA ILE A 12 7.73 3.69 -8.54
C ILE A 12 8.95 2.96 -7.97
N ALA A 13 10.15 3.34 -8.41
CA ALA A 13 11.39 2.91 -7.78
C ALA A 13 11.74 3.88 -6.64
N VAL A 14 11.54 3.46 -5.40
CA VAL A 14 11.82 4.27 -4.22
C VAL A 14 13.19 3.90 -3.66
N MET A 15 14.12 4.86 -3.71
CA MET A 15 15.50 4.66 -3.24
C MET A 15 15.72 5.18 -1.81
N GLN A 16 15.10 6.31 -1.47
CA GLN A 16 15.20 6.97 -0.16
C GLN A 16 13.79 7.35 0.34
N PRO A 17 13.03 6.39 0.92
CA PRO A 17 11.62 6.57 1.28
C PRO A 17 11.35 7.77 2.20
N SER A 18 12.14 7.95 3.26
CA SER A 18 11.94 8.99 4.27
C SER A 18 12.12 10.43 3.75
N GLU A 19 12.87 10.59 2.66
CA GLU A 19 13.19 11.90 2.05
C GLU A 19 12.34 12.20 0.82
N SER A 20 11.68 11.19 0.24
CA SER A 20 10.94 11.33 -1.00
C SER A 20 9.54 11.90 -0.78
N TRP A 21 9.25 13.02 -1.45
CA TRP A 21 7.88 13.56 -1.51
C TRP A 21 6.91 12.56 -2.14
N VAL A 22 7.32 11.85 -3.20
CA VAL A 22 6.50 10.82 -3.85
C VAL A 22 6.17 9.69 -2.87
N ALA A 23 7.13 9.27 -2.04
CA ALA A 23 6.90 8.24 -1.04
C ALA A 23 5.94 8.70 0.06
N LYS A 24 6.04 9.97 0.50
CA LYS A 24 5.10 10.56 1.46
C LYS A 24 3.69 10.63 0.89
N TRP A 25 3.54 11.08 -0.36
CA TRP A 25 2.26 11.11 -1.05
C TRP A 25 1.64 9.70 -1.15
N GLN A 26 2.46 8.70 -1.48
CA GLN A 26 2.03 7.31 -1.59
C GLN A 26 1.91 6.57 -0.24
N ARG A 27 2.17 7.25 0.88
CA ARG A 27 2.15 6.69 2.24
C ARG A 27 3.02 5.43 2.36
N ILE A 28 4.21 5.50 1.79
CA ILE A 28 5.26 4.47 1.82
C ILE A 28 6.61 5.06 2.27
N ASP A 29 6.62 6.27 2.83
CA ASP A 29 7.82 6.97 3.35
C ASP A 29 8.47 6.27 4.54
N LYS A 30 7.71 5.40 5.22
CA LYS A 30 8.19 4.56 6.33
C LYS A 30 8.50 3.11 5.92
N PHE A 31 8.35 2.77 4.64
CA PHE A 31 8.64 1.43 4.13
C PHE A 31 10.06 1.34 3.62
N GLU A 32 10.49 0.13 3.25
CA GLU A 32 11.83 -0.13 2.73
C GLU A 32 12.03 0.41 1.31
N LYS A 33 13.29 0.58 0.89
CA LYS A 33 13.61 0.85 -0.52
C LYS A 33 13.12 -0.31 -1.41
N GLY A 34 12.60 0.00 -2.59
CA GLY A 34 12.05 -1.02 -3.47
C GLY A 34 11.17 -0.49 -4.59
N ILE A 35 10.54 -1.42 -5.31
CA ILE A 35 9.57 -1.12 -6.36
C ILE A 35 8.16 -1.22 -5.77
N TYR A 36 7.37 -0.17 -5.95
CA TYR A 36 5.98 -0.08 -5.48
C TYR A 36 5.05 0.28 -6.64
N ALA A 37 3.79 -0.14 -6.56
CA ALA A 37 2.76 0.28 -7.51
C ALA A 37 2.23 1.68 -7.18
N VAL A 38 1.75 2.41 -8.19
CA VAL A 38 0.99 3.66 -7.94
C VAL A 38 -0.39 3.32 -7.37
N GLN A 39 -1.05 2.32 -7.95
CA GLN A 39 -2.34 1.81 -7.53
C GLN A 39 -2.36 0.28 -7.63
N VAL A 40 -3.02 -0.40 -6.69
CA VAL A 40 -3.21 -1.85 -6.67
C VAL A 40 -4.71 -2.14 -6.67
N GLN A 41 -5.21 -2.82 -7.69
CA GLN A 41 -6.63 -3.16 -7.77
C GLN A 41 -6.95 -4.32 -6.84
N GLY A 42 -8.09 -4.20 -6.15
CA GLY A 42 -8.57 -5.18 -5.19
C GLY A 42 -8.45 -4.72 -3.75
N ARG A 43 -9.00 -5.55 -2.85
CA ARG A 43 -9.03 -5.32 -1.41
C ARG A 43 -8.57 -6.58 -0.70
N LEU A 44 -8.00 -6.43 0.51
CA LEU A 44 -7.72 -7.59 1.33
C LEU A 44 -9.03 -8.31 1.70
N PRO A 45 -9.00 -9.64 1.86
CA PRO A 45 -10.12 -10.40 2.42
C PRO A 45 -10.51 -9.87 3.80
N GLU A 46 -11.81 -9.92 4.13
CA GLU A 46 -12.39 -9.39 5.37
C GLU A 46 -11.76 -10.01 6.61
N ASP A 47 -11.53 -11.33 6.62
CA ASP A 47 -10.90 -12.06 7.72
C ASP A 47 -9.46 -11.60 8.00
N ILE A 48 -8.73 -11.17 6.96
CA ILE A 48 -7.39 -10.61 7.08
C ILE A 48 -7.45 -9.17 7.60
N GLU A 49 -8.42 -8.37 7.15
CA GLU A 49 -8.62 -7.02 7.67
C GLU A 49 -8.99 -7.03 9.15
N ASP A 50 -9.86 -7.95 9.59
CA ASP A 50 -10.24 -8.15 10.99
C ASP A 50 -9.03 -8.56 11.85
N ASP A 51 -8.18 -9.48 11.36
CA ASP A 51 -6.95 -9.87 12.06
C ASP A 51 -5.98 -8.68 12.19
N LEU A 52 -5.83 -7.86 11.15
CA LEU A 52 -5.03 -6.64 11.21
C LEU A 52 -5.60 -5.62 12.22
N GLU A 53 -6.91 -5.40 12.22
CA GLU A 53 -7.57 -4.49 13.15
C GLU A 53 -7.40 -4.96 14.61
N SER A 54 -7.52 -6.26 14.87
CA SER A 54 -7.29 -6.85 16.19
C SER A 54 -5.87 -6.59 16.74
N LYS A 55 -4.90 -6.40 15.84
CA LYS A 55 -3.50 -6.06 16.14
C LYS A 55 -3.24 -4.55 16.16
N GLY A 56 -4.27 -3.73 16.00
CA GLY A 56 -4.17 -2.27 15.95
C GLY A 56 -3.62 -1.74 14.62
N ILE A 57 -3.64 -2.54 13.56
CA ILE A 57 -3.17 -2.16 12.22
C ILE A 57 -4.37 -1.79 11.36
N LYS A 58 -4.56 -0.49 11.12
CA LYS A 58 -5.62 -0.02 10.23
C LYS A 58 -5.24 -0.26 8.76
N TYR A 59 -5.97 -1.14 8.08
CA TYR A 59 -5.83 -1.30 6.64
C TYR A 59 -6.40 -0.08 5.89
N ARG A 60 -5.68 0.38 4.86
CA ARG A 60 -6.12 1.41 3.92
C ARG A 60 -5.97 0.86 2.51
N ALA A 61 -7.07 0.81 1.76
CA ALA A 61 -7.06 0.36 0.39
C ALA A 61 -6.07 1.17 -0.47
N ARG A 62 -5.39 0.48 -1.39
CA ARG A 62 -4.40 1.05 -2.32
C ARG A 62 -4.91 1.12 -3.76
N ASP A 63 -6.22 1.02 -3.94
CA ASP A 63 -6.94 1.01 -5.23
C ASP A 63 -7.38 2.41 -5.70
N GLY A 64 -6.98 3.47 -4.98
CA GLY A 64 -7.35 4.85 -5.29
C GLY A 64 -8.71 5.29 -4.72
N SER A 65 -9.48 4.39 -4.10
CA SER A 65 -10.76 4.73 -3.45
C SER A 65 -10.58 5.45 -2.11
N ALA A 66 -9.42 5.25 -1.46
CA ALA A 66 -9.11 5.84 -0.18
C ALA A 66 -8.90 7.36 -0.31
N ARG A 67 -9.86 8.13 0.22
CA ARG A 67 -9.74 9.59 0.36
C ARG A 67 -8.62 9.96 1.35
N ASP A 68 -8.09 11.17 1.20
CA ASP A 68 -6.99 11.68 2.02
C ASP A 68 -7.38 12.10 3.43
#